data_AF-A0A4Z2FHL3-F1
#
_entry.id   AF-A0A4Z2FHL3-F1
#
_cell.length_a   1.000
_cell.length_b   1.000
_cell.length_c   1.000
_cell.angle_alpha   90.00
_cell.angle_beta   90.00
_cell.angle_gamma   90.00
#
_symmetry.space_group_name_H-M   'P 1'
#
loop_
_entity.id
_entity.type
_entity.pdbx_description
1 polymer ?
#
loop_
_entity_poly.entity_id
_entity_poly.type
_entity_poly.pdbx_seq_one_letter_code
_entity_poly.pdbx_strand_id
1 'polypeptide(L)'
;MKEVMTFRITKPLTFADCVGDELPLGWEEVYDQQVGVYYIDHINKNTQIENPRTRWRQEQERMLKEYLVVAQEALQAKKEVYLVKQQRLELLQQEMLMFHQRHADSGLSGSSSSSKYDPDQIKVEVACRRERLSRLKQELAQVKQELQHNEMGVETLQE
;
A
#
# COMPACT_ATOMS: atom_id res chain seq x y z
N MET A 1 -4.01 -37.58 15.61
CA MET A 1 -2.85 -36.89 15.00
C MET A 1 -1.75 -36.87 16.02
N LYS A 2 -0.58 -37.43 15.72
CA LYS A 2 0.58 -37.36 16.62
C LYS A 2 1.26 -36.02 16.32
N GLU A 3 1.29 -35.11 17.28
CA GLU A 3 2.17 -33.94 17.24
C GLU A 3 3.59 -34.43 17.03
N VAL A 4 4.17 -34.10 15.88
CA VAL A 4 5.60 -34.29 15.66
C VAL A 4 6.26 -33.17 16.45
N MET A 5 6.63 -33.42 17.70
CA MET A 5 7.55 -32.57 18.44
C MET A 5 8.90 -32.66 17.73
N THR A 6 9.17 -31.72 16.82
CA THR A 6 10.49 -31.53 16.25
C THR A 6 11.41 -31.02 17.35
N PHE A 7 12.18 -31.92 17.98
CA PHE A 7 13.24 -31.55 18.90
C PHE A 7 14.36 -30.83 18.12
N ARG A 8 14.44 -29.51 18.27
CA ARG A 8 15.59 -28.74 17.78
C ARG A 8 16.80 -29.03 18.68
N ILE A 9 17.93 -29.43 18.09
CA ILE A 9 19.17 -29.77 18.81
C ILE A 9 19.93 -28.50 19.25
N THR A 10 19.66 -27.36 18.61
CA THR A 10 20.38 -26.09 18.82
C THR A 10 19.45 -24.98 19.25
N LYS A 11 19.88 -24.15 20.21
CA LYS A 11 19.17 -22.93 20.61
C LYS A 11 18.92 -22.01 19.41
N PRO A 12 17.78 -21.30 19.37
CA PRO A 12 17.46 -20.35 18.32
C PRO A 12 18.51 -19.23 18.22
N LEU A 13 18.85 -18.79 17.02
CA LEU A 13 19.86 -17.74 16.83
C LEU A 13 19.32 -16.35 17.21
N THR A 14 18.04 -16.11 16.93
CA THR A 14 17.39 -14.83 17.20
C THR A 14 16.07 -15.01 17.94
N PHE A 15 15.54 -13.91 18.49
CA PHE A 15 14.21 -13.91 19.11
C PHE A 15 13.09 -14.32 18.14
N ALA A 16 13.27 -14.10 16.83
CA ALA A 16 12.29 -14.51 15.82
C ALA A 16 12.20 -16.03 15.62
N ASP A 17 13.27 -16.76 15.96
CA ASP A 17 13.35 -18.21 15.79
C ASP A 17 12.89 -19.00 17.03
N CYS A 18 12.61 -18.30 18.13
CA CYS A 18 12.23 -18.89 19.41
C CYS A 18 10.82 -19.47 19.34
N VAL A 19 10.63 -20.67 19.89
CA VAL A 19 9.32 -21.33 20.01
C VAL A 19 9.00 -21.50 21.50
N GLY A 20 7.80 -21.09 21.92
CA GLY A 20 7.37 -21.20 23.31
C GLY A 20 8.26 -20.41 24.28
N ASP A 21 8.88 -21.13 25.23
CA ASP A 21 9.70 -20.56 26.30
C ASP A 21 11.21 -20.52 26.05
N GLU A 22 11.63 -20.91 24.84
CA GLU A 22 13.02 -20.88 24.45
C GLU A 22 13.58 -19.45 24.39
N LEU A 23 14.83 -19.31 24.81
CA LEU A 23 15.62 -18.08 24.69
C LEU A 23 16.68 -18.25 23.61
N PRO A 24 17.04 -17.16 22.89
CA PRO A 24 18.03 -17.22 21.84
C PRO A 24 19.43 -17.50 22.39
N LEU A 25 20.34 -17.84 21.47
CA LEU A 25 21.75 -18.08 21.78
C LEU A 25 22.33 -16.90 22.56
N GLY A 26 23.05 -17.19 23.64
CA GLY A 26 23.62 -16.18 24.53
C GLY A 26 22.69 -15.73 25.65
N TRP A 27 21.40 -16.11 25.63
CA TRP A 27 20.48 -15.87 26.73
C TRP A 27 20.29 -17.12 27.60
N GLU A 28 20.21 -16.89 28.91
CA GLU A 28 19.99 -17.93 29.91
C GLU A 28 18.96 -17.45 30.94
N GLU A 29 18.03 -18.34 31.29
CA GLU A 29 17.07 -18.13 32.38
C GLU A 29 17.62 -18.82 33.63
N VAL A 30 17.71 -18.08 34.73
CA VAL A 30 18.26 -18.57 35.99
C VAL A 30 17.26 -18.28 37.11
N TYR A 31 17.11 -19.23 38.02
CA TYR A 31 16.31 -19.07 39.23
C TYR A 31 17.22 -18.90 40.44
N ASP A 32 17.00 -17.85 41.22
CA ASP A 32 17.62 -17.64 42.53
C ASP A 32 16.55 -17.60 43.63
N GLN A 33 16.91 -18.08 44.83
CA GLN A 33 15.97 -18.20 45.94
C GLN A 33 15.59 -16.84 46.56
N GLN A 34 16.43 -15.81 46.42
CA GLN A 34 16.15 -14.47 46.95
C GLN A 34 15.50 -13.55 45.91
N VAL A 35 15.96 -13.62 44.66
CA VAL A 35 15.53 -12.71 43.57
C VAL A 35 14.41 -13.30 42.72
N GLY A 36 14.28 -14.63 42.64
CA GLY A 36 13.37 -15.32 41.73
C GLY A 36 13.99 -15.57 40.36
N VAL A 37 13.15 -15.63 39.30
CA VAL A 37 13.62 -15.82 37.92
C VAL A 37 14.23 -14.53 37.38
N TYR A 38 15.43 -14.62 36.82
CA TYR A 38 16.11 -13.54 36.10
C TYR A 38 16.82 -14.09 34.86
N TYR A 39 17.22 -13.19 33.97
CA TYR A 39 17.78 -13.50 32.66
C TYR A 39 19.20 -12.96 32.55
N ILE A 40 20.10 -13.75 31.97
CA ILE A 40 21.50 -13.40 31.74
C ILE A 40 21.74 -13.30 30.23
N ASP A 41 22.27 -12.16 29.80
CA ASP A 41 22.78 -11.95 28.44
C ASP A 41 24.30 -12.15 28.44
N HIS A 42 24.75 -13.29 27.94
CA HIS A 42 26.16 -13.64 27.83
C HIS A 42 26.89 -12.90 26.70
N ILE A 43 26.17 -12.31 25.76
CA ILE A 43 26.74 -11.54 24.65
C ILE A 43 27.08 -10.14 25.17
N ASN A 44 26.10 -9.48 25.79
CA ASN A 44 26.26 -8.12 26.31
C ASN A 44 26.76 -8.07 27.77
N LYS A 45 26.99 -9.24 28.39
CA LYS A 45 27.47 -9.39 29.77
C LYS A 45 26.59 -8.65 30.77
N ASN A 46 25.27 -8.77 30.63
CA ASN A 46 24.30 -8.13 31.50
C ASN A 46 23.36 -9.17 32.17
N THR A 47 22.66 -8.72 33.22
CA THR A 47 21.62 -9.50 33.89
C THR A 47 20.40 -8.61 34.11
N GLN A 48 19.20 -9.15 33.91
CA GLN A 48 17.95 -8.39 34.04
C GLN A 48 16.83 -9.26 34.61
N ILE A 49 15.89 -8.65 35.32
CA ILE A 49 14.71 -9.33 35.88
C ILE A 49 13.63 -9.49 34.80
N GLU A 50 13.46 -8.50 33.92
CA GLU A 50 12.46 -8.54 32.85
C GLU A 50 12.80 -9.59 31.79
N ASN A 51 11.79 -10.34 31.34
CA ASN A 51 11.96 -11.29 30.25
C ASN A 51 12.31 -10.53 28.95
N PRO A 52 13.46 -10.83 28.31
CA PRO A 52 13.89 -10.13 27.10
C PRO A 52 12.91 -10.31 25.92
N ARG A 53 12.15 -11.41 25.90
CA ARG A 53 11.10 -11.66 24.90
C ARG A 53 9.97 -10.64 24.97
N THR A 54 9.70 -10.10 26.16
CA THR A 54 8.65 -9.08 26.35
C THR A 54 9.02 -7.80 25.59
N ARG A 55 10.23 -7.29 25.77
CA ARG A 55 10.70 -6.09 25.06
C ARG A 55 10.73 -6.32 23.56
N TRP A 56 11.24 -7.48 23.12
CA TRP A 56 11.26 -7.80 21.70
C TRP A 56 9.84 -7.83 21.10
N ARG A 57 8.88 -8.50 21.77
CA ARG A 57 7.48 -8.55 21.32
C ARG A 57 6.84 -7.17 21.27
N GLN A 58 7.05 -6.35 22.30
CA GLN A 58 6.56 -4.97 22.33
C GLN A 58 7.11 -4.14 21.18
N GLU A 59 8.40 -4.30 20.88
CA GLU A 59 9.04 -3.60 19.78
C GLU A 59 8.50 -4.04 18.42
N GLN A 60 8.29 -5.35 18.23
CA GLN A 60 7.66 -5.87 17.01
C GLN A 60 6.22 -5.33 16.85
N GLU A 61 5.45 -5.32 17.92
CA GLU A 61 4.08 -4.79 17.92
C GLU A 61 4.08 -3.28 17.61
N ARG A 62 5.01 -2.52 18.19
CA ARG A 62 5.18 -1.09 17.90
C ARG A 62 5.50 -0.85 16.43
N MET A 63 6.48 -1.59 15.88
CA MET A 63 6.86 -1.49 14.47
C MET A 63 5.70 -1.83 13.53
N LEU A 64 4.92 -2.87 13.84
CA LEU A 64 3.77 -3.28 13.04
C LEU A 64 2.67 -2.20 13.07
N LYS A 65 2.39 -1.61 14.24
CA LYS A 65 1.45 -0.50 14.39
C LYS A 65 1.88 0.73 13.57
N GLU A 66 3.17 1.08 13.61
CA GLU A 66 3.71 2.19 12.82
C GLU A 66 3.58 1.92 11.32
N TYR A 67 3.90 0.70 10.88
CA TYR A 67 3.74 0.30 9.49
C TYR A 67 2.27 0.34 9.03
N LEU A 68 1.34 -0.12 9.88
CA LEU A 68 -0.10 -0.06 9.59
C LEU A 68 -0.58 1.38 9.38
N VAL A 69 -0.14 2.32 10.21
CA VAL A 69 -0.49 3.75 10.05
C VAL A 69 -0.01 4.27 8.71
N VAL A 70 1.26 4.03 8.37
CA VAL A 70 1.82 4.46 7.08
C VAL A 70 1.08 3.81 5.89
N ALA A 71 0.73 2.53 6.00
CA ALA A 71 -0.02 1.83 4.97
C ALA A 71 -1.44 2.41 4.78
N GLN A 72 -2.12 2.79 5.88
CA GLN A 72 -3.43 3.46 5.85
C GLN A 72 -3.34 4.85 5.21
N GLU A 73 -2.34 5.64 5.57
CA GLU A 73 -2.09 6.96 4.97
C GLU A 73 -1.83 6.85 3.46
N ALA A 74 -0.97 5.91 3.07
CA ALA A 74 -0.67 5.64 1.67
C ALA A 74 -1.91 5.17 0.89
N LEU A 75 -2.74 4.32 1.51
CA LEU A 75 -4.00 3.89 0.93
C LEU A 75 -4.96 5.07 0.73
N GLN A 76 -5.08 5.95 1.73
CA GLN A 76 -5.93 7.13 1.67
C GLN A 76 -5.47 8.09 0.56
N ALA A 77 -4.17 8.39 0.48
CA ALA A 77 -3.61 9.21 -0.59
C ALA A 77 -3.90 8.60 -1.97
N LYS A 78 -3.87 7.27 -2.10
CA LYS A 78 -4.19 6.58 -3.34
C LYS A 78 -5.67 6.69 -3.72
N LYS A 79 -6.58 6.67 -2.74
CA LYS A 79 -8.01 6.95 -2.95
C LYS A 79 -8.22 8.36 -3.49
N GLU A 80 -7.51 9.34 -2.95
CA GLU A 80 -7.57 10.72 -3.44
C GLU A 80 -7.07 10.84 -4.89
N VAL A 81 -5.94 10.22 -5.22
CA VAL A 81 -5.43 10.17 -6.59
C VAL A 81 -6.44 9.53 -7.55
N TYR A 82 -7.08 8.44 -7.12
CA TYR A 82 -8.13 7.79 -7.91
C TYR A 82 -9.31 8.74 -8.18
N LEU A 83 -9.80 9.44 -7.15
CA LEU A 83 -10.90 10.40 -7.29
C LEU A 83 -10.54 11.56 -8.22
N VAL A 84 -9.33 12.11 -8.10
CA VAL A 84 -8.86 13.18 -9.00
C VAL A 84 -8.79 12.69 -10.44
N LYS A 85 -8.30 11.46 -10.68
CA LYS A 85 -8.27 10.88 -12.04
C LYS A 85 -9.68 10.65 -12.58
N GLN A 86 -10.63 10.23 -11.75
CA GLN A 86 -12.03 10.06 -12.12
C GLN A 86 -12.66 11.40 -12.54
N GLN A 87 -12.50 12.45 -11.72
CA GLN A 87 -12.98 13.79 -12.06
C GLN A 87 -12.33 14.31 -13.36
N ARG A 88 -11.03 14.09 -13.54
CA ARG A 88 -10.31 14.50 -14.76
C ARG A 88 -10.82 13.77 -16.00
N LEU A 89 -11.25 12.51 -15.85
CA LEU A 89 -11.85 11.74 -16.94
C LEU A 89 -13.21 12.31 -17.33
N GLU A 90 -14.05 12.64 -16.36
CA GLU A 90 -15.37 13.25 -16.59
C GLU A 90 -15.24 14.61 -17.30
N LEU A 91 -14.32 15.47 -16.85
CA LEU A 91 -14.05 16.75 -17.51
C LEU A 91 -13.62 16.56 -18.97
N LEU A 92 -12.72 15.61 -19.25
CA LEU A 92 -12.29 15.32 -20.62
C LEU A 92 -13.43 14.77 -21.49
N GLN A 93 -14.33 13.98 -20.92
CA GLN A 93 -15.53 13.50 -21.62
C GLN A 93 -16.47 14.67 -21.96
N GLN A 94 -16.68 15.59 -21.01
CA GLN A 94 -17.48 16.81 -21.24
C GLN A 94 -16.84 17.73 -22.29
N GLU A 95 -15.52 17.97 -22.22
CA GLU A 95 -14.78 18.74 -23.23
C GLU A 95 -14.97 18.14 -24.63
N MET A 96 -14.95 16.80 -24.72
CA MET A 96 -15.20 16.10 -25.98
C MET A 96 -16.63 16.32 -26.48
N LEU A 97 -17.66 16.21 -25.63
CA LEU A 97 -19.04 16.48 -26.02
C LEU A 97 -19.23 17.92 -26.51
N MET A 98 -18.68 18.89 -25.78
CA MET A 98 -18.70 20.31 -26.15
C MET A 98 -17.98 20.60 -27.45
N PHE A 99 -16.90 19.86 -27.75
CA PHE A 99 -16.21 19.96 -29.03
C PHE A 99 -17.09 19.44 -30.17
N HIS A 100 -17.74 18.27 -30.00
CA HIS A 100 -18.65 17.74 -31.02
C HIS A 100 -19.84 18.68 -31.28
N GLN A 101 -20.44 19.26 -30.23
CA GLN A 101 -21.56 20.19 -30.38
C GLN A 101 -21.18 21.46 -31.15
N ARG A 102 -20.04 22.09 -30.79
CA ARG A 102 -19.53 23.28 -31.48
C ARG A 102 -19.31 23.05 -32.98
N HIS A 103 -18.89 21.85 -33.37
CA HIS A 103 -18.66 21.50 -34.77
C HIS A 103 -19.90 20.94 -35.49
N ALA A 104 -20.93 20.50 -34.76
CA ALA A 104 -22.20 20.07 -35.33
C ALA A 104 -23.10 21.27 -35.72
N ASP A 105 -23.16 22.31 -34.88
CA ASP A 105 -24.02 23.48 -35.10
C ASP A 105 -23.53 24.38 -36.25
N SER A 106 -22.23 24.33 -36.57
CA SER A 106 -21.65 24.94 -37.77
C SER A 106 -22.16 24.34 -39.09
N GLY A 107 -22.81 23.18 -39.07
CA GLY A 107 -23.47 22.59 -40.25
C GLY A 107 -24.88 23.13 -40.54
N LEU A 108 -25.50 23.85 -39.60
CA LEU A 108 -26.91 24.29 -39.70
C LEU A 108 -27.08 25.80 -39.94
N SER A 109 -26.02 26.60 -39.76
CA SER A 109 -26.05 28.07 -39.96
C SER A 109 -25.47 28.44 -41.32
N GLY A 110 -26.30 28.38 -42.37
CA GLY A 110 -25.96 28.91 -43.68
C GLY A 110 -25.89 30.43 -43.68
N SER A 111 -24.70 30.99 -43.45
CA SER A 111 -24.18 32.29 -43.95
C SER A 111 -23.20 32.93 -42.96
N SER A 112 -21.90 32.79 -43.22
CA SER A 112 -20.93 33.90 -43.27
C SER A 112 -19.49 33.36 -43.24
N SER A 113 -18.65 34.03 -44.01
CA SER A 113 -17.25 33.77 -44.26
C SER A 113 -16.39 33.55 -43.01
N SER A 114 -15.79 32.37 -42.86
CA SER A 114 -14.33 32.24 -42.70
C SER A 114 -13.93 30.76 -42.73
N SER A 115 -13.05 30.38 -43.67
CA SER A 115 -12.36 29.09 -43.70
C SER A 115 -11.30 29.02 -42.57
N LYS A 116 -11.73 29.13 -41.30
CA LYS A 116 -10.79 29.27 -40.19
C LYS A 116 -10.24 27.95 -39.66
N TYR A 117 -10.83 26.81 -40.04
CA TYR A 117 -10.42 25.48 -39.60
C TYR A 117 -10.44 24.47 -40.75
N ASP A 118 -9.31 23.80 -40.93
CA ASP A 118 -9.11 22.70 -41.87
C ASP A 118 -9.76 21.41 -41.30
N PRO A 119 -10.61 20.68 -42.07
CA PRO A 119 -11.17 19.39 -41.66
C PRO A 119 -10.14 18.41 -41.11
N ASP A 120 -8.92 18.40 -41.62
CA ASP A 120 -7.87 17.50 -41.15
C ASP A 120 -7.29 17.94 -39.81
N GLN A 121 -7.24 19.25 -39.53
CA GLN A 121 -6.87 19.78 -38.22
C GLN A 121 -7.87 19.35 -37.14
N ILE A 122 -9.18 19.39 -37.44
CA ILE A 122 -10.25 18.94 -36.52
C ILE A 122 -10.12 17.43 -36.23
N LYS A 123 -9.85 16.61 -37.26
CA LYS A 123 -9.63 15.16 -37.09
C LYS A 123 -8.44 14.86 -36.18
N VAL A 124 -7.32 15.56 -36.38
CA VAL A 124 -6.12 15.41 -35.54
C VAL A 124 -6.43 15.75 -34.09
N GLU A 125 -7.16 16.84 -33.85
CA GLU A 125 -7.52 17.26 -32.49
C GLU A 125 -8.47 16.26 -31.79
N VAL A 126 -9.44 15.72 -32.52
CA VAL A 126 -10.33 14.64 -32.04
C VAL A 126 -9.53 13.38 -31.72
N ALA A 127 -8.60 12.98 -32.60
CA ALA A 127 -7.75 11.82 -32.38
C ALA A 127 -6.88 11.98 -31.12
N CYS A 128 -6.22 13.13 -30.96
CA CYS A 128 -5.42 13.46 -29.79
C CYS A 128 -6.24 13.41 -28.48
N ARG A 129 -7.45 13.99 -28.46
CA ARG A 129 -8.33 13.94 -27.30
C ARG A 129 -8.80 12.51 -26.98
N ARG A 130 -9.13 11.71 -28.00
CA ARG A 130 -9.50 10.29 -27.83
C ARG A 130 -8.34 9.49 -27.24
N GLU A 131 -7.11 9.71 -27.71
CA GLU A 131 -5.93 9.07 -27.17
C GLU A 131 -5.73 9.43 -25.69
N ARG A 132 -5.86 10.71 -25.34
CA ARG A 132 -5.78 11.19 -23.95
C ARG A 132 -6.85 10.53 -23.06
N LEU A 133 -8.08 10.39 -23.54
CA LEU A 133 -9.16 9.68 -22.84
C LEU A 133 -8.82 8.20 -22.64
N SER A 134 -8.32 7.53 -23.69
CA SER A 134 -7.97 6.11 -23.61
C SER A 134 -6.85 5.87 -22.60
N ARG A 135 -5.80 6.70 -22.62
CA ARG A 135 -4.69 6.64 -21.66
C ARG A 135 -5.19 6.85 -20.23
N LEU A 136 -6.01 7.88 -19.99
CA LEU A 136 -6.51 8.16 -18.64
C LEU A 136 -7.43 7.05 -18.11
N LYS A 137 -8.23 6.42 -18.98
CA LYS A 137 -9.04 5.24 -18.61
C LYS A 137 -8.18 4.06 -18.20
N GLN A 138 -7.09 3.80 -18.95
CA GLN A 138 -6.15 2.73 -18.62
C GLN A 138 -5.45 2.99 -17.29
N GLU A 139 -4.96 4.22 -17.07
CA GLU A 139 -4.37 4.61 -15.79
C GLU A 139 -5.35 4.45 -14.62
N LEU A 140 -6.62 4.82 -14.81
CA LEU A 140 -7.64 4.70 -13.77
C LEU A 140 -7.93 3.23 -13.43
N ALA A 141 -7.96 2.35 -14.44
CA ALA A 141 -8.10 0.91 -14.24
C ALA A 141 -6.92 0.33 -13.46
N GLN A 142 -5.69 0.75 -13.78
CA GLN A 142 -4.49 0.35 -13.06
C GLN A 142 -4.54 0.83 -11.60
N VAL A 143 -4.81 2.11 -11.34
CA VAL A 143 -4.89 2.65 -9.98
C VAL A 143 -5.97 1.95 -9.17
N LYS A 144 -7.11 1.62 -9.79
CA LYS A 144 -8.18 0.85 -9.15
C LYS A 144 -7.71 -0.54 -8.72
N GLN A 145 -7.02 -1.26 -9.60
CA GLN A 145 -6.47 -2.57 -9.26
C GLN A 145 -5.47 -2.46 -8.11
N GLU A 146 -4.54 -1.52 -8.18
CA GLU A 146 -3.56 -1.33 -7.11
C GLU A 146 -4.22 -0.92 -5.78
N LEU A 147 -5.30 -0.15 -5.82
CA LEU A 147 -6.08 0.20 -4.63
C LEU A 147 -6.63 -1.05 -3.94
N GLN A 148 -7.21 -1.97 -4.70
CA GLN A 148 -7.74 -3.23 -4.15
C GLN A 148 -6.65 -4.08 -3.48
N HIS A 149 -5.46 -4.16 -4.07
CA HIS A 149 -4.34 -4.88 -3.47
C HIS A 149 -3.88 -4.21 -2.17
N ASN A 150 -3.81 -2.88 -2.16
CA ASN A 150 -3.45 -2.12 -0.97
C ASN A 150 -4.51 -2.28 0.15
N GLU A 151 -5.80 -2.32 -0.20
CA GLU A 151 -6.89 -2.56 0.77
C GLU A 151 -6.78 -3.93 1.42
N MET A 152 -6.60 -5.00 0.64
CA MET A 152 -6.38 -6.35 1.17
C MET A 152 -5.12 -6.42 2.05
N GLY A 153 -4.04 -5.73 1.64
CA GLY A 153 -2.81 -5.67 2.42
C GLY A 153 -2.99 -4.97 3.78
N VAL A 154 -3.76 -3.88 3.82
CA VAL A 154 -4.08 -3.18 5.08
C VAL A 154 -4.98 -4.03 5.97
N GLU A 155 -5.99 -4.70 5.41
CA GLU A 155 -6.87 -5.61 6.17
C GLU A 155 -6.07 -6.76 6.80
N THR A 156 -5.13 -7.35 6.06
CA THR A 156 -4.24 -8.41 6.58
C THR A 156 -3.36 -7.93 7.75
N LEU A 157 -3.00 -6.65 7.79
CA LEU A 157 -2.19 -6.07 8.88
C LEU A 157 -3.03 -5.73 10.13
N GLN A 158 -4.35 -5.75 10.02
CA GLN A 158 -5.27 -5.47 11.12
C GLN A 158 -5.71 -6.74 11.88
N GLU A 159 -5.61 -7.91 11.25
CA GLU A 159 -5.87 -9.23 11.83
C GLU A 159 -4.74 -9.70 12.76
#